data_AF-A0A7U9SZI5-F1
#
_entry.id   AF-A0A7U9SZI5-F1
#
_cell.length_a   1.000
_cell.length_b   1.000
_cell.length_c   1.000
_cell.angle_alpha   90.00
_cell.angle_beta   90.00
_cell.angle_gamma   90.00
#
_symmetry.space_group_name_H-M   'P 1'
#
loop_
_entity.id
_entity.type
_entity.pdbx_description
1 polymer ?
#
loop_
_entity_poly.entity_id
_entity_poly.type
_entity_poly.pdbx_seq_one_letter_code
_entity_poly.pdbx_strand_id
1 'polypeptide(L)'
;MSYIRAEEVLPKELLASVQQYVDGQMLYIPRKVEEKRTWGSTTETRKKLELRNAEIYARYCGGMSVEALADKYYLTGKSVQRIIRRMKPSEGSERKQSAFGREI
;
A
#
# COMPACT_ATOMS: atom_id res chain seq x y z
N MET A 1 10.41 9.17 9.79
CA MET A 1 9.55 10.28 10.23
C MET A 1 10.48 11.31 10.84
N SER A 2 10.55 12.51 10.29
CA SER A 2 11.25 13.62 10.94
C SER A 2 10.44 14.03 12.16
N TYR A 3 11.10 14.13 13.30
CA TYR A 3 10.54 14.75 14.49
C TYR A 3 10.41 16.25 14.23
N ILE A 4 9.30 16.84 14.67
CA ILE A 4 9.04 18.28 14.56
C ILE A 4 8.68 18.77 15.96
N ARG A 5 9.34 19.84 16.41
CA ARG A 5 9.06 20.43 17.73
C ARG A 5 7.73 21.17 17.67
N ALA A 6 6.84 20.91 18.64
CA ALA A 6 5.52 21.55 18.69
C ALA A 6 5.64 23.09 18.79
N GLU A 7 6.63 23.60 19.51
CA GLU A 7 6.93 25.04 19.64
C GLU A 7 7.28 25.73 18.31
N GLU A 8 7.77 24.98 17.32
CA GLU A 8 8.13 25.53 16.01
C GLU A 8 6.93 25.65 15.06
N VAL A 9 5.85 24.88 15.32
CA VAL A 9 4.73 24.74 14.37
C VAL A 9 3.37 25.14 14.93
N LEU A 10 3.18 25.12 16.25
CA LEU A 10 1.93 25.49 16.90
C LEU A 10 2.00 26.93 17.43
N PRO A 11 0.94 27.74 17.24
CA PRO A 11 0.81 29.02 17.92
C PRO A 11 0.86 28.84 19.45
N LYS A 12 1.42 29.83 20.16
CA LYS A 12 1.59 29.78 21.63
C LYS A 12 0.29 29.46 22.39
N GLU A 13 -0.81 30.08 21.98
CA GLU A 13 -2.13 29.89 22.61
C GLU A 13 -2.64 28.46 22.43
N LEU A 14 -2.44 27.88 21.24
CA LEU A 14 -2.82 26.51 20.95
C LEU A 14 -1.93 25.52 21.71
N LEU A 15 -0.62 25.76 21.77
CA LEU A 15 0.31 24.93 22.52
C LEU A 15 -0.04 24.92 24.02
N ALA A 16 -0.29 26.08 24.60
CA ALA A 16 -0.73 26.20 25.99
C ALA A 16 -2.04 25.44 26.24
N SER A 17 -2.98 25.49 25.29
CA SER A 17 -4.24 24.73 25.39
C SER A 17 -4.01 23.22 25.34
N VAL A 18 -3.14 22.74 24.43
CA VAL A 18 -2.79 21.31 24.35
C VAL A 18 -2.13 20.82 25.64
N GLN A 19 -1.24 21.64 26.23
CA GLN A 19 -0.56 21.31 27.49
C GLN A 19 -1.51 21.16 28.69
N GLN A 20 -2.71 21.78 28.65
CA GLN A 20 -3.73 21.53 29.69
C GLN A 20 -4.25 20.09 29.69
N TYR A 21 -4.16 19.40 28.55
CA TYR A 21 -4.61 18.01 28.40
C TYR A 21 -3.45 17.02 28.42
N VAL A 22 -2.30 17.40 27.84
CA VAL A 22 -1.14 16.53 27.65
C VAL A 22 0.14 17.38 27.73
N ASP A 23 0.88 17.27 28.83
CA ASP A 23 2.18 17.94 29.03
C ASP A 23 3.33 16.94 29.14
N GLY A 24 4.45 17.22 28.47
CA GLY A 24 5.64 16.36 28.45
C GLY A 24 5.51 15.03 27.69
N GLN A 25 4.43 14.80 26.93
CA GLN A 25 4.20 13.54 26.20
C GLN A 25 4.16 13.74 24.68
N MET A 26 4.36 12.63 23.95
CA MET A 26 4.26 12.61 22.49
C MET A 26 2.80 12.42 22.04
N LEU A 27 2.27 13.41 21.32
CA LEU A 27 0.92 13.38 20.75
C LEU A 27 0.97 13.12 19.23
N TYR A 28 0.21 12.13 18.76
CA TYR A 28 0.04 11.87 17.33
C TYR A 28 -1.12 12.70 16.77
N ILE A 29 -0.84 13.53 15.76
CA ILE A 29 -1.86 14.26 15.01
C ILE A 29 -2.16 13.47 13.71
N PRO A 30 -3.35 12.88 13.58
CA PRO A 30 -3.72 12.16 12.35
C PRO A 30 -3.78 13.11 11.16
N ARG A 31 -3.47 12.59 9.95
CA ARG A 31 -3.61 13.37 8.72
C ARG A 31 -5.06 13.79 8.49
N LYS A 32 -5.24 15.01 7.97
CA LYS A 32 -6.53 15.50 7.47
C LYS A 32 -7.08 14.51 6.43
N VAL A 33 -8.39 14.28 6.45
CA VAL A 33 -9.06 13.26 5.62
C VAL A 33 -8.86 13.53 4.13
N GLU A 34 -8.89 14.79 3.72
CA GLU A 34 -8.69 15.26 2.35
C GLU A 34 -7.25 15.02 1.83
N GLU A 35 -6.28 14.94 2.74
CA GLU A 35 -4.87 14.66 2.44
C GLU A 35 -4.46 13.24 2.83
N LYS A 36 -5.43 12.32 2.97
CA LYS A 36 -5.14 10.90 3.14
C LYS A 36 -4.46 10.36 1.89
N ARG A 37 -3.14 10.53 1.85
CA ARG A 37 -2.25 9.76 1.00
C ARG A 37 -2.44 8.31 1.39
N THR A 38 -3.00 7.52 0.47
CA THR A 38 -3.03 6.07 0.62
C THR A 38 -1.61 5.59 0.93
N TRP A 39 -1.49 4.65 1.87
CA TRP A 39 -0.19 4.14 2.30
C TRP A 39 0.69 3.78 1.08
N GLY A 40 1.89 4.37 1.02
CA GLY A 40 2.86 4.17 -0.06
C GLY A 40 2.67 5.04 -1.32
N SER A 41 1.76 6.01 -1.36
CA SER A 41 1.58 6.88 -2.55
C SER A 41 2.73 7.86 -2.80
N THR A 42 3.55 8.17 -1.79
CA THR A 42 4.72 9.08 -1.93
C THR A 42 6.05 8.32 -1.99
N THR A 43 6.07 7.01 -1.75
CA THR A 43 7.31 6.28 -1.57
C THR A 43 7.65 5.49 -2.82
N GLU A 44 8.82 5.76 -3.40
CA GLU A 44 9.42 5.01 -4.52
C GLU A 44 9.39 3.48 -4.29
N THR A 45 9.39 3.07 -3.01
CA THR A 45 9.19 1.69 -2.55
C THR A 45 7.96 1.02 -3.15
N ARG A 46 6.82 1.72 -3.31
CA ARG A 46 5.61 1.11 -3.88
C ARG A 46 5.81 0.71 -5.34
N LYS A 47 6.38 1.61 -6.16
CA LYS A 47 6.74 1.33 -7.56
C LYS A 47 7.75 0.19 -7.66
N LYS A 48 8.78 0.20 -6.81
CA LYS A 48 9.80 -0.88 -6.74
C LYS A 48 9.16 -2.24 -6.40
N LEU A 49 8.20 -2.27 -5.47
CA LEU A 49 7.47 -3.49 -5.12
C LEU A 49 6.55 -3.96 -6.24
N GLU A 50 5.87 -3.06 -6.94
CA GLU A 50 5.01 -3.38 -8.07
C GLU A 50 5.83 -3.98 -9.23
N LEU A 51 6.96 -3.37 -9.58
CA LEU A 51 7.90 -3.90 -10.59
C LEU A 51 8.42 -5.28 -10.23
N ARG A 52 8.91 -5.45 -8.98
CA ARG A 52 9.37 -6.76 -8.49
C ARG A 52 8.26 -7.81 -8.57
N ASN A 53 7.05 -7.46 -8.15
CA ASN A 53 5.93 -8.40 -8.15
C ASN A 53 5.52 -8.81 -9.58
N ALA A 54 5.62 -7.89 -10.55
CA ALA A 54 5.39 -8.20 -11.97
C ALA A 54 6.46 -9.15 -12.51
N GLU A 55 7.73 -8.94 -12.17
CA GLU A 55 8.82 -9.84 -12.56
C GLU A 55 8.66 -11.24 -11.94
N ILE A 56 8.30 -11.32 -10.66
CA ILE A 56 8.00 -12.59 -9.97
C ILE A 56 6.90 -13.36 -10.71
N TYR A 57 5.81 -12.68 -11.09
CA TYR A 57 4.72 -13.30 -11.82
C TYR A 57 5.13 -13.76 -13.23
N ALA A 58 5.88 -12.94 -13.97
CA ALA A 58 6.37 -13.30 -15.30
C ALA A 58 7.29 -14.54 -15.26
N ARG A 59 8.21 -14.61 -14.28
CA ARG A 59 9.07 -15.79 -14.08
C ARG A 59 8.29 -17.03 -13.66
N TYR A 60 7.26 -16.87 -12.84
CA TYR A 60 6.34 -17.96 -12.50
C TYR A 60 5.61 -18.49 -13.74
N CYS A 61 5.08 -17.61 -14.59
CA CYS A 61 4.47 -17.99 -15.87
C CYS A 61 5.48 -18.66 -16.82
N GLY A 62 6.76 -18.33 -16.71
CA GLY A 62 7.87 -19.00 -17.39
C GLY A 62 8.28 -20.37 -16.78
N GLY A 63 7.54 -20.89 -15.80
CA GLY A 63 7.75 -22.23 -15.23
C GLY A 63 8.63 -22.28 -13.98
N MET A 64 9.05 -21.14 -13.42
CA MET A 64 9.82 -21.15 -12.17
C MET A 64 8.94 -21.52 -10.97
N SER A 65 9.42 -22.43 -10.11
CA SER A 65 8.66 -22.86 -8.93
C SER A 65 8.58 -21.76 -7.86
N VAL A 66 7.62 -21.90 -6.95
CA VAL A 66 7.41 -20.96 -5.84
C VAL A 66 8.62 -20.93 -4.91
N GLU A 67 9.27 -22.06 -4.69
CA GLU A 67 10.45 -22.24 -3.85
C GLU A 67 11.65 -21.50 -4.47
N ALA A 68 11.90 -21.70 -5.76
CA ALA A 68 12.98 -21.02 -6.46
C ALA A 68 12.78 -19.49 -6.48
N LEU A 69 11.54 -19.02 -6.60
CA LEU A 69 11.20 -17.60 -6.50
C LEU A 69 11.35 -17.06 -5.08
N ALA A 70 11.00 -17.86 -4.07
CA ALA A 70 11.17 -17.50 -2.66
C ALA A 70 12.64 -17.26 -2.34
N ASP A 71 13.52 -18.18 -2.75
CA ASP A 71 14.95 -18.07 -2.56
C ASP A 71 15.54 -16.88 -3.35
N LYS A 72 15.19 -16.76 -4.63
CA LYS A 72 15.72 -15.70 -5.51
C LYS A 72 15.39 -14.29 -5.03
N TYR A 73 14.19 -14.08 -4.48
CA TYR A 73 13.72 -12.76 -4.06
C TYR A 73 13.81 -12.56 -2.54
N TYR A 74 14.38 -13.52 -1.81
CA TYR A 74 14.47 -13.51 -0.34
C TYR A 74 13.10 -13.31 0.31
N LEU A 75 12.09 -14.02 -0.18
CA LEU A 75 10.71 -13.97 0.28
C LEU A 75 10.29 -15.32 0.85
N THR A 76 9.28 -15.32 1.71
CA THR A 76 8.63 -16.58 2.09
C THR A 76 7.77 -17.11 0.95
N GLY A 77 7.65 -18.43 0.82
CA GLY A 77 6.78 -19.05 -0.19
C GLY A 77 5.33 -18.56 -0.14
N LYS A 78 4.78 -18.35 1.07
CA LYS A 78 3.44 -17.73 1.26
C LYS A 78 3.34 -16.32 0.65
N SER A 79 4.42 -15.55 0.69
CA SER A 79 4.45 -14.20 0.10
C SER A 79 4.48 -14.26 -1.42
N VAL A 80 5.28 -15.16 -1.99
CA VAL A 80 5.33 -15.41 -3.44
C VAL A 80 3.96 -15.87 -3.96
N GLN A 81 3.32 -16.83 -3.29
CA GLN A 81 1.96 -17.29 -3.63
C GLN A 81 0.94 -16.15 -3.59
N ARG A 82 1.01 -15.28 -2.58
CA ARG A 82 0.14 -14.10 -2.48
C ARG A 82 0.36 -13.13 -3.63
N ILE A 83 1.61 -12.91 -4.03
CA ILE A 83 1.96 -12.06 -5.17
C ILE A 83 1.37 -12.65 -6.44
N ILE A 84 1.59 -13.93 -6.72
CA ILE A 84 1.05 -14.61 -7.90
C ILE A 84 -0.49 -14.50 -7.95
N ARG A 85 -1.18 -14.77 -6.84
CA ARG A 85 -2.64 -14.67 -6.75
C ARG A 85 -3.17 -13.26 -7.03
N ARG A 86 -2.44 -12.22 -6.62
CA ARG A 86 -2.81 -10.82 -6.86
C ARG A 86 -2.53 -10.37 -8.29
N MET A 87 -1.52 -10.93 -8.94
CA MET A 87 -1.13 -10.58 -10.30
C MET A 87 -1.88 -11.38 -11.36
N LYS A 88 -2.43 -12.56 -11.01
CA LYS A 88 -3.26 -13.33 -11.93
C LYS A 88 -4.48 -12.48 -12.34
N PRO A 89 -4.71 -12.26 -13.65
CA PRO A 89 -5.93 -11.62 -14.12
C PRO A 89 -7.13 -12.40 -13.60
N SER A 90 -8.10 -11.73 -12.98
CA SER A 90 -9.35 -12.38 -12.59
C SER A 90 -10.05 -12.87 -13.85
N GLU A 91 -10.23 -14.19 -14.00
CA GLU A 91 -10.98 -14.83 -15.10
C GLU A 91 -12.51 -14.56 -14.99
N GLY A 92 -12.93 -13.33 -14.70
CA GLY A 92 -14.30 -13.01 -14.32
C GLY A 92 -14.85 -11.66 -14.76
N SER A 93 -14.13 -10.84 -15.56
CA SER A 93 -14.64 -9.54 -16.01
C SER A 93 -15.25 -9.52 -17.42
N GLU A 94 -15.25 -10.63 -18.17
CA GLU A 94 -15.75 -10.66 -19.56
C GLU A 94 -17.22 -11.11 -19.73
N ARG A 95 -17.94 -11.53 -18.67
CA ARG A 95 -19.32 -12.03 -18.81
C ARG A 95 -20.45 -11.00 -18.66
N LYS A 96 -20.16 -9.70 -18.50
CA LYS A 96 -21.22 -8.68 -18.36
C LYS A 96 -21.21 -7.60 -19.46
N GLN A 97 -21.16 -8.01 -20.73
CA GLN A 97 -21.49 -7.12 -21.86
C GLN A 97 -22.41 -7.73 -22.94
N SER A 98 -22.90 -8.98 -22.80
CA SER A 98 -23.72 -9.64 -23.85
C SER A 98 -25.16 -9.99 -23.42
N ALA A 99 -25.76 -9.25 -22.48
CA ALA A 99 -27.14 -9.50 -22.04
C ALA A 99 -28.01 -8.24 -22.02
N PHE A 100 -27.83 -7.34 -22.99
CA PHE A 100 -28.82 -6.29 -23.27
C PHE A 100 -28.96 -6.17 -24.78
N GLY A 101 -30.00 -6.80 -25.35
CA GLY A 101 -30.25 -6.75 -26.79
C GLY A 101 -31.03 -7.91 -27.37
N ARG A 102 -32.11 -8.36 -26.71
CA ARG A 102 -33.28 -8.91 -27.39
C ARG A 102 -34.51 -8.56 -26.57
N GLU A 103 -35.26 -7.59 -27.04
CA GLU A 103 -36.72 -7.64 -27.02
C GLU A 103 -37.20 -6.73 -28.16
N ILE A 104 -37.99 -7.34 -29.05
CA ILE A 104 -38.86 -6.72 -30.04
C ILE A 104 -40.18 -6.47 -29.34
#